data_AF-A0A6A4IQN2-F1
#
_entry.id   AF-A0A6A4IQN2-F1
#
_cell.length_a   1.000
_cell.length_b   1.000
_cell.length_c   1.000
_cell.angle_alpha   90.00
_cell.angle_beta   90.00
_cell.angle_gamma   90.00
#
_symmetry.space_group_name_H-M   'P 1'
#
loop_
_entity.id
_entity.type
_entity.pdbx_description
1 polymer ?
#
loop_
_entity_poly.entity_id
_entity_poly.type
_entity_poly.pdbx_seq_one_letter_code
_entity_poly.pdbx_strand_id
1 'polypeptide(L)'
;MSARPKRTIRKPVRLIELLEDSTPSRSKRKADKVTTNNDTLDPDVLLKSPKSMLTTMDISDIINSTSWELLSSESRTHLSKLLPPTAFSDFKTVLDDAGHPSRAAKELDPNSMVVDAPQSSSSSHSADQVLLSVFTDPHFLAAAHTFQDHLYSGWLKDDFKAKVTKYEEGIVDGTLAAPWKDEEWEREHRLDENDASTSSPAKARKTGAKTVNPADIRIYDLAKHSVIRVGDILSYKRNFTVLDITVEKDVMVHAINTQGRSLTVLLESGTTQHLPPYLLMPDPPDAVAPMQSMDITSPSMLETGILDLDGRVERAKRPNGNAWKILTVYRWREDGVSSMDDNRGGRESHGTLHYLRNSHFSDA
;
A
#
# COMPACT_ATOMS: atom_id res chain seq x y z
N MET A 1 -19.49 7.14 8.86
CA MET A 1 -18.32 7.59 8.07
C MET A 1 -17.45 8.49 8.94
N SER A 2 -16.50 7.90 9.68
CA SER A 2 -15.53 8.62 10.49
C SER A 2 -14.32 8.96 9.63
N ALA A 3 -14.26 10.21 9.16
CA ALA A 3 -13.16 10.68 8.34
C ALA A 3 -11.84 10.65 9.15
N ARG A 4 -10.90 9.83 8.68
CA ARG A 4 -9.53 9.76 9.19
C ARG A 4 -8.85 11.14 9.02
N PRO A 5 -8.14 11.67 10.03
CA PRO A 5 -7.45 12.95 9.91
C PRO A 5 -6.36 12.84 8.84
N LYS A 6 -6.49 13.62 7.75
CA LYS A 6 -5.46 13.69 6.71
C LYS A 6 -4.28 14.50 7.24
N ARG A 7 -3.09 13.90 7.14
CA ARG A 7 -1.79 14.54 7.42
C ARG A 7 -1.66 15.80 6.57
N THR A 8 -1.77 16.97 7.19
CA THR A 8 -1.64 18.27 6.53
C THR A 8 -0.19 18.51 6.15
N ILE A 9 0.12 18.43 4.86
CA ILE A 9 1.39 18.88 4.30
C ILE A 9 1.43 20.40 4.45
N ARG A 10 2.43 20.92 5.19
CA ARG A 10 2.65 22.36 5.38
C ARG A 10 2.75 23.03 3.99
N LYS A 11 1.93 24.05 3.74
CA LYS A 11 2.18 24.97 2.62
C LYS A 11 3.39 25.84 2.98
N PRO A 12 4.35 26.06 2.07
CA PRO A 12 5.44 26.99 2.33
C PRO A 12 4.87 28.40 2.53
N VAL A 13 5.45 29.10 3.50
CA VAL A 13 5.14 30.48 3.86
C VAL A 13 5.27 31.35 2.61
N ARG A 14 4.15 31.91 2.13
CA ARG A 14 4.19 32.98 1.14
C ARG A 14 4.57 34.26 1.85
N LEU A 15 5.77 34.73 1.51
CA LEU A 15 6.30 36.04 1.85
C LEU A 15 5.31 37.11 1.39
N ILE A 16 4.96 37.98 2.32
CA ILE A 16 4.03 39.11 2.17
C ILE A 16 4.71 40.16 1.30
N GLU A 17 4.11 40.50 0.16
CA GLU A 17 4.40 41.73 -0.58
C GLU A 17 3.18 42.65 -0.43
N LEU A 18 3.46 43.80 0.19
CA LEU A 18 2.55 44.91 0.45
C LEU A 18 1.97 45.47 -0.85
N LEU A 19 0.67 45.79 -0.84
CA LEU A 19 0.14 47.04 -1.40
C LEU A 19 -1.34 47.22 -0.97
N GLU A 20 -1.68 48.49 -0.73
CA GLU A 20 -2.90 49.12 -0.21
C GLU A 20 -4.15 48.75 -1.07
N ASP A 21 -5.42 48.80 -0.64
CA ASP A 21 -6.13 49.91 0.00
C ASP A 21 -7.60 49.52 0.37
N SER A 22 -8.22 50.32 1.25
CA SER A 22 -9.69 50.53 1.47
C SER A 22 -10.54 49.72 2.51
N THR A 23 -10.69 50.37 3.68
CA THR A 23 -11.90 50.66 4.49
C THR A 23 -12.58 49.63 5.43
N PRO A 24 -13.15 50.08 6.59
CA PRO A 24 -13.39 49.25 7.77
C PRO A 24 -14.87 49.03 8.13
N SER A 25 -15.24 47.80 8.51
CA SER A 25 -16.50 47.53 9.22
C SER A 25 -16.26 47.16 10.69
N ARG A 26 -16.59 48.07 11.61
CA ARG A 26 -16.95 47.81 13.03
C ARG A 26 -18.10 46.79 13.09
N SER A 27 -18.33 45.94 14.09
CA SER A 27 -17.82 45.63 15.42
C SER A 27 -18.57 44.35 15.87
N LYS A 28 -18.02 43.44 16.68
CA LYS A 28 -18.16 43.43 18.15
C LYS A 28 -17.19 42.37 18.70
N ARG A 29 -16.09 42.80 19.31
CA ARG A 29 -15.23 41.92 20.11
C ARG A 29 -15.88 41.75 21.48
N LYS A 30 -16.17 40.50 21.85
CA LYS A 30 -16.36 40.11 23.26
C LYS A 30 -15.03 40.36 23.98
N ALA A 31 -15.10 40.94 25.17
CA ALA A 31 -13.97 41.17 26.03
C ALA A 31 -13.35 39.81 26.41
N ASP A 32 -12.18 39.50 25.86
CA ASP A 32 -11.35 38.43 26.39
C ASP A 32 -10.80 38.91 27.73
N LYS A 33 -11.20 38.17 28.76
CA LYS A 33 -10.71 38.29 30.12
C LYS A 33 -9.20 38.04 30.07
N VAL A 34 -8.41 39.08 30.35
CA VAL A 34 -6.97 39.00 30.52
C VAL A 34 -6.71 38.09 31.73
N THR A 35 -6.48 36.81 31.46
CA THR A 35 -6.00 35.86 32.45
C THR A 35 -4.56 36.23 32.76
N THR A 36 -4.31 36.48 34.03
CA THR A 36 -3.03 36.80 34.64
C THR A 36 -1.91 35.84 34.20
N ASN A 37 -0.77 36.40 33.82
CA ASN A 37 0.46 35.79 33.27
C ASN A 37 1.15 34.68 34.11
N ASN A 38 0.50 34.14 35.15
CA ASN A 38 1.05 33.04 35.96
C ASN A 38 0.41 31.67 35.66
N ASP A 39 -0.76 31.61 35.00
CA ASP A 39 -1.37 30.35 34.55
C ASP A 39 -0.70 29.78 33.28
N THR A 40 0.22 30.55 32.66
CA THR A 40 0.93 30.16 31.43
C THR A 40 2.03 29.13 31.65
N LEU A 41 2.36 28.80 32.90
CA LEU A 41 3.40 27.81 33.25
C LEU A 41 2.84 26.55 33.94
N ASP A 42 1.52 26.39 34.00
CA ASP A 42 0.94 25.13 34.49
C ASP A 42 1.36 23.98 33.55
N PRO A 43 2.04 22.93 34.06
CA PRO A 43 2.53 21.81 33.25
C PRO A 43 1.41 21.14 32.45
N ASP A 44 0.18 21.12 32.97
CA ASP A 44 -0.96 20.54 32.26
C ASP A 44 -1.37 21.38 31.04
N VAL A 45 -1.34 22.70 31.17
CA VAL A 45 -1.64 23.61 30.05
C VAL A 45 -0.50 23.59 29.03
N LEU A 46 0.75 23.50 29.48
CA LEU A 46 1.91 23.44 28.60
C LEU A 46 1.94 22.14 27.78
N LEU A 47 1.60 21.00 28.37
CA LEU A 47 1.73 19.68 27.73
C LEU A 47 0.45 19.20 27.02
N LYS A 48 -0.70 19.84 27.22
CA LYS A 48 -1.97 19.43 26.59
C LYS A 48 -2.56 20.48 25.64
N SER A 49 -2.20 21.75 25.79
CA SER A 49 -2.82 22.80 24.98
C SER A 49 -2.11 23.01 23.64
N PRO A 50 -2.84 23.09 22.51
CA PRO A 50 -2.25 23.35 21.19
C PRO A 50 -1.80 24.80 21.02
N LYS A 51 -2.12 25.67 21.99
CA LYS A 51 -1.67 27.07 22.06
C LYS A 51 -0.48 27.24 23.00
N SER A 52 0.08 26.14 23.51
CA SER A 52 1.25 26.15 24.38
C SER A 52 2.44 26.80 23.68
N MET A 53 3.24 27.55 24.43
CA MET A 53 4.50 28.14 23.94
C MET A 53 5.48 27.08 23.44
N LEU A 54 5.36 25.83 23.92
CA LEU A 54 6.13 24.68 23.45
C LEU A 54 5.90 24.35 21.97
N THR A 55 4.79 24.80 21.37
CA THR A 55 4.55 24.62 19.93
C THR A 55 5.27 25.65 19.07
N THR A 56 5.68 26.79 19.66
CA THR A 56 6.31 27.91 18.95
C THR A 56 7.82 27.97 19.13
N MET A 57 8.35 27.39 20.20
CA MET A 57 9.79 27.32 20.45
C MET A 57 10.39 26.07 19.80
N ASP A 58 11.67 26.09 19.45
CA ASP A 58 12.36 24.87 19.01
C ASP A 58 12.60 23.96 20.22
N ILE A 59 12.10 22.72 20.16
CA ILE A 59 12.27 21.76 21.25
C ILE A 59 13.73 21.33 21.43
N SER A 60 14.53 21.46 20.37
CA SER A 60 15.97 21.16 20.37
C SER A 60 16.75 22.12 21.26
N ASP A 61 16.30 23.37 21.36
CA ASP A 61 16.90 24.37 22.24
C ASP A 61 16.53 24.15 23.71
N ILE A 62 15.39 23.52 23.97
CA ILE A 62 14.88 23.25 25.32
C ILE A 62 15.46 21.94 25.86
N ILE A 63 15.44 20.88 25.06
CA ILE A 63 15.91 19.54 25.44
C ILE A 63 17.29 19.32 24.85
N ASN A 64 18.29 19.84 25.54
CA ASN A 64 19.69 19.75 25.14
C ASN A 64 20.58 19.20 26.27
N SER A 65 21.86 18.99 25.98
CA SER A 65 22.85 18.51 26.96
C SER A 65 22.94 19.41 28.20
N THR A 66 22.87 20.73 28.03
CA THR A 66 22.95 21.68 29.15
C THR A 66 21.74 21.57 30.08
N SER A 67 20.55 21.39 29.53
CA SER A 67 19.31 21.20 30.28
C SER A 67 19.34 19.90 31.08
N TRP A 68 19.97 18.86 30.54
CA TRP A 68 20.14 17.57 31.21
C TRP A 68 21.08 17.67 32.41
N GLU A 69 22.19 18.39 32.28
CA GLU A 69 23.14 18.63 33.38
C GLU A 69 22.54 19.44 34.53
N LEU A 70 21.58 20.32 34.23
CA LEU A 70 20.86 21.12 35.23
C LEU A 70 19.86 20.29 36.06
N LEU A 71 19.54 19.06 35.66
CA LEU A 71 18.60 18.20 36.39
C LEU A 71 19.24 17.54 37.61
N SER A 72 18.42 17.35 38.66
CA SER A 72 18.83 16.59 39.85
C SER A 72 19.22 15.15 39.47
N SER A 73 20.10 14.53 40.26
CA SER A 73 20.52 13.14 40.05
C SER A 73 19.32 12.17 40.09
N GLU A 74 18.35 12.42 40.96
CA GLU A 74 17.12 11.65 41.05
C GLU A 74 16.30 11.72 39.75
N SER A 75 16.08 12.91 39.20
CA SER A 75 15.36 13.08 37.94
C SER A 75 16.10 12.44 36.76
N ARG A 76 17.44 12.52 36.73
CA ARG A 76 18.25 11.84 35.71
C ARG A 76 18.11 10.32 35.77
N THR A 77 18.10 9.73 36.97
CA THR A 77 17.87 8.28 37.14
C THR A 77 16.47 7.83 36.79
N HIS A 78 15.47 8.71 36.92
CA HIS A 78 14.11 8.41 36.49
C HIS A 78 13.98 8.46 34.97
N LEU A 79 14.52 9.51 34.35
CA LEU A 79 14.50 9.69 32.90
C LEU A 79 15.34 8.65 32.16
N SER A 80 16.46 8.19 32.74
CA SER A 80 17.28 7.12 32.14
C SER A 80 16.50 5.82 31.96
N LYS A 81 15.50 5.52 32.81
CA LYS A 81 14.65 4.33 32.65
C LYS A 81 13.73 4.39 31.42
N LEU A 82 13.49 5.59 30.88
CA LEU A 82 12.61 5.80 29.72
C LEU A 82 13.39 5.93 28.41
N LEU A 83 14.72 6.07 28.47
CA LEU A 83 15.57 6.17 27.29
C LEU A 83 15.80 4.78 26.66
N PRO A 84 15.95 4.71 25.33
CA PRO A 84 16.27 3.45 24.68
C PRO A 84 17.64 2.95 25.16
N PRO A 85 17.87 1.63 25.20
CA PRO A 85 19.16 1.05 25.59
C PRO A 85 20.34 1.61 24.79
N THR A 86 20.13 1.98 23.52
CA THR A 86 21.14 2.59 22.65
C THR A 86 21.64 3.96 23.12
N ALA A 87 20.95 4.61 24.06
CA ALA A 87 21.36 5.89 24.60
C ALA A 87 22.53 5.79 25.60
N PHE A 88 22.86 4.57 26.06
CA PHE A 88 23.90 4.32 27.05
C PHE A 88 25.20 3.89 26.37
N SER A 89 26.34 4.42 26.84
CA SER A 89 27.67 4.03 26.35
C SER A 89 27.96 2.54 26.49
N ASP A 90 27.31 1.91 27.46
CA ASP A 90 27.53 0.53 27.86
C ASP A 90 26.69 -0.45 27.03
N PHE A 91 25.83 0.07 26.15
CA PHE A 91 25.05 -0.78 25.26
C PHE A 91 25.93 -1.36 24.18
N LYS A 92 26.25 -2.65 24.33
CA LYS A 92 26.75 -3.48 23.25
C LYS A 92 25.55 -4.12 22.58
N THR A 93 25.44 -3.96 21.27
CA THR A 93 24.54 -4.77 20.46
C THR A 93 25.01 -6.21 20.56
N VAL A 94 24.54 -6.92 21.58
CA VAL A 94 24.55 -8.37 21.57
C VAL A 94 23.51 -8.72 20.52
N LEU A 95 23.98 -8.93 19.29
CA LEU A 95 23.23 -9.75 18.35
C LEU A 95 22.95 -11.03 19.11
N ASP A 96 21.69 -11.24 19.47
CA ASP A 96 21.27 -12.39 20.23
C ASP A 96 21.74 -13.62 19.44
N ASP A 97 22.81 -14.26 19.90
CA ASP A 97 23.49 -15.34 19.17
C ASP A 97 22.52 -16.51 18.90
N ALA A 98 21.41 -16.56 19.64
CA ALA A 98 20.31 -17.51 19.52
C ALA A 98 19.21 -17.14 18.50
N GLY A 99 19.07 -15.86 18.11
CA GLY A 99 17.97 -15.37 17.28
C GLY A 99 18.24 -15.29 15.79
N HIS A 100 19.50 -15.43 15.36
CA HIS A 100 19.87 -15.35 13.94
C HIS A 100 19.66 -16.70 13.22
N PRO A 101 18.85 -16.79 12.15
CA PRO A 101 18.50 -18.05 11.50
C PRO A 101 19.70 -18.78 10.88
N SER A 102 20.81 -18.07 10.59
CA SER A 102 22.05 -18.73 10.11
C SER A 102 22.82 -19.51 11.19
N ARG A 103 22.49 -19.33 12.48
CA ARG A 103 23.14 -20.02 13.62
C ARG A 103 22.20 -20.93 14.41
N ALA A 104 20.88 -20.72 14.32
CA ALA A 104 19.86 -21.55 14.96
C ALA A 104 19.83 -23.03 14.48
N ALA A 105 20.58 -23.38 13.44
CA ALA A 105 20.63 -24.73 12.88
C ALA A 105 21.36 -25.78 13.73
N LYS A 106 21.71 -25.51 15.01
CA LYS A 106 22.45 -26.50 15.81
C LYS A 106 21.72 -27.21 16.95
N GLU A 107 20.83 -26.62 17.75
CA GLU A 107 20.37 -27.35 18.96
C GLU A 107 18.97 -27.04 19.52
N LEU A 108 18.02 -26.50 18.74
CA LEU A 108 16.65 -26.28 19.26
C LEU A 108 15.57 -27.02 18.46
N ASP A 109 14.65 -27.61 19.20
CA ASP A 109 13.50 -28.40 18.74
C ASP A 109 12.74 -27.67 17.61
N PRO A 110 12.61 -28.29 16.41
CA PRO A 110 11.99 -27.67 15.24
C PRO A 110 10.50 -27.31 15.42
N ASN A 111 9.86 -27.74 16.51
CA ASN A 111 8.46 -27.41 16.81
C ASN A 111 8.27 -26.31 17.88
N SER A 112 9.34 -25.73 18.42
CA SER A 112 9.22 -24.65 19.41
C SER A 112 9.09 -23.28 18.72
N MET A 113 7.86 -22.77 18.62
CA MET A 113 7.63 -21.38 18.22
C MET A 113 7.87 -20.47 19.43
N VAL A 114 9.07 -19.87 19.51
CA VAL A 114 9.46 -18.89 20.54
C VAL A 114 8.82 -17.53 20.24
N VAL A 115 7.52 -17.40 20.47
CA VAL A 115 6.79 -16.12 20.26
C VAL A 115 6.70 -15.32 21.57
N ASP A 116 6.81 -15.98 22.74
CA ASP A 116 6.54 -15.36 24.04
C ASP A 116 7.69 -15.50 25.05
N ALA A 117 8.94 -15.67 24.61
CA ALA A 117 10.05 -15.59 25.56
C ALA A 117 10.09 -14.16 26.13
N PRO A 118 9.93 -13.97 27.45
CA PRO A 118 10.03 -12.65 28.04
C PRO A 118 11.45 -12.16 27.79
N GLN A 119 11.59 -11.18 26.90
CA GLN A 119 12.84 -10.44 26.77
C GLN A 119 13.24 -10.01 28.17
N SER A 120 14.42 -10.48 28.60
CA SER A 120 14.97 -10.25 29.92
C SER A 120 14.97 -8.76 30.19
N SER A 121 13.98 -8.35 30.97
CA SER A 121 13.84 -7.00 31.45
C SER A 121 15.00 -6.68 32.40
N SER A 122 15.47 -5.43 32.30
CA SER A 122 16.37 -4.75 33.23
C SER A 122 17.88 -5.05 33.12
N SER A 123 18.51 -4.57 32.04
CA SER A 123 19.84 -3.97 32.21
C SER A 123 19.67 -2.66 33.00
N SER A 124 20.07 -2.67 34.27
CA SER A 124 20.12 -1.47 35.11
C SER A 124 21.21 -0.52 34.60
N HIS A 125 20.89 0.32 33.64
CA HIS A 125 21.83 1.31 33.11
C HIS A 125 22.02 2.46 34.11
N SER A 126 23.28 2.83 34.35
CA SER A 126 23.60 3.98 35.20
C SER A 126 23.27 5.29 34.47
N ALA A 127 22.63 6.23 35.17
CA ALA A 127 22.26 7.53 34.60
C ALA A 127 23.47 8.39 34.19
N ASP A 128 24.65 8.10 34.74
CA ASP A 128 25.89 8.83 34.43
C ASP A 128 26.56 8.36 33.12
N GLN A 129 26.02 7.33 32.47
CA GLN A 129 26.54 6.76 31.23
C GLN A 129 25.71 7.12 29.98
N VAL A 130 24.78 8.09 30.11
CA VAL A 130 24.00 8.57 28.97
C VAL A 130 24.92 9.35 28.04
N LEU A 131 24.96 8.95 26.78
CA LEU A 131 25.71 9.65 25.75
C LEU A 131 25.02 11.00 25.45
N LEU A 132 25.71 12.11 25.71
CA LEU A 132 25.19 13.46 25.42
C LEU A 132 24.87 13.68 23.93
N SER A 133 25.45 12.88 23.03
CA SER A 133 25.14 12.90 21.60
C SER A 133 23.72 12.43 21.26
N VAL A 134 23.02 11.77 22.19
CA VAL A 134 21.63 11.31 21.99
C VAL A 134 20.69 12.49 21.76
N PHE A 135 20.92 13.62 22.42
CA PHE A 135 20.10 14.82 22.22
C PHE A 135 20.29 15.45 20.82
N THR A 136 21.39 15.13 20.14
CA THR A 136 21.68 15.56 18.77
C THR A 136 21.38 14.50 17.71
N ASP A 137 20.91 13.31 18.11
CA ASP A 137 20.58 12.23 17.17
C ASP A 137 19.39 12.65 16.30
N PRO A 138 19.46 12.49 14.96
CA PRO A 138 18.33 12.74 14.08
C PRO A 138 17.05 11.99 14.49
N HIS A 139 17.15 10.80 15.08
CA HIS A 139 15.96 10.06 15.53
C HIS A 139 15.31 10.73 16.74
N PHE A 140 16.10 11.20 17.70
CA PHE A 140 15.61 11.92 18.86
C PHE A 140 14.97 13.25 18.46
N LEU A 141 15.64 14.02 17.59
CA LEU A 141 15.10 15.28 17.07
C LEU A 141 13.80 15.07 16.29
N ALA A 142 13.74 14.03 15.45
CA ALA A 142 12.52 13.68 14.74
C ALA A 142 11.37 13.31 15.70
N ALA A 143 11.66 12.56 16.77
CA ALA A 143 10.67 12.23 17.80
C ALA A 143 10.21 13.48 18.56
N ALA A 144 11.13 14.38 18.91
CA ALA A 144 10.82 15.63 19.60
C ALA A 144 9.94 16.56 18.74
N HIS A 145 10.27 16.74 17.45
CA HIS A 145 9.41 17.50 16.53
C HIS A 145 8.05 16.82 16.31
N THR A 146 8.02 15.49 16.24
CA THR A 146 6.76 14.74 16.14
C THR A 146 5.89 14.99 17.39
N PHE A 147 6.49 15.04 18.58
CA PHE A 147 5.80 15.41 19.80
C PHE A 147 5.24 16.84 19.75
N GLN A 148 6.01 17.82 19.25
CA GLN A 148 5.49 19.18 19.05
C GLN A 148 4.32 19.23 18.05
N ASP A 149 4.41 18.48 16.94
CA ASP A 149 3.32 18.37 15.97
C ASP A 149 2.07 17.70 16.59
N HIS A 150 2.25 16.71 17.46
CA HIS A 150 1.17 16.09 18.23
C HIS A 150 0.53 17.06 19.23
N LEU A 151 1.33 17.89 19.89
CA LEU A 151 0.84 18.94 20.78
C LEU A 151 0.02 19.98 19.99
N TYR A 152 0.56 20.44 18.86
CA TYR A 152 -0.10 21.42 17.98
C TYR A 152 -1.42 20.90 17.40
N SER A 153 -1.44 19.63 16.96
CA SER A 153 -2.65 18.98 16.46
C SER A 153 -3.68 18.67 17.55
N GLY A 154 -3.33 18.85 18.83
CA GLY A 154 -4.21 18.59 19.97
C GLY A 154 -4.42 17.10 20.22
N TRP A 155 -3.46 16.26 19.81
CA TRP A 155 -3.50 14.81 19.98
C TRP A 155 -3.47 14.40 21.46
N LEU A 156 -2.84 15.23 22.31
CA LEU A 156 -2.72 15.01 23.75
C LEU A 156 -3.95 15.46 24.56
N LYS A 157 -4.99 16.01 23.91
CA LYS A 157 -6.24 16.38 24.58
C LYS A 157 -6.98 15.14 25.08
N ASP A 158 -7.66 15.27 26.21
CA ASP A 158 -8.42 14.18 26.82
C ASP A 158 -9.54 13.67 25.89
N ASP A 159 -10.14 14.56 25.09
CA ASP A 159 -11.11 14.21 24.05
C ASP A 159 -10.55 13.22 23.01
N PHE A 160 -9.26 13.35 22.68
CA PHE A 160 -8.62 12.47 21.70
C PHE A 160 -8.21 11.14 22.36
N LYS A 161 -7.68 11.19 23.58
CA LYS A 161 -7.38 9.98 24.37
C LYS A 161 -8.63 9.10 24.54
N ALA A 162 -9.77 9.70 24.89
CA ALA A 162 -11.04 8.97 25.02
C ALA A 162 -11.51 8.31 23.71
N LYS A 163 -11.17 8.89 22.55
CA LYS A 163 -11.46 8.27 21.25
C LYS A 163 -10.51 7.11 20.94
N VAL A 164 -9.24 7.24 21.31
CA VAL A 164 -8.25 6.16 21.14
C VAL A 164 -8.59 4.98 22.03
N THR A 165 -8.88 5.19 23.31
CA THR A 165 -9.27 4.10 24.23
C THR A 165 -10.53 3.40 23.75
N LYS A 166 -11.55 4.14 23.30
CA LYS A 166 -12.76 3.56 22.71
C LYS A 166 -12.47 2.74 21.44
N TYR A 167 -11.48 3.15 20.65
CA TYR A 167 -11.08 2.41 19.46
C TYR A 167 -10.29 1.14 19.82
N GLU A 168 -9.38 1.22 20.80
CA GLU A 168 -8.66 0.07 21.35
C GLU A 168 -9.62 -0.95 21.97
N GLU A 169 -10.57 -0.52 22.78
CA GLU A 169 -11.66 -1.36 23.31
C GLU A 169 -12.43 -2.03 22.16
N GLY A 170 -12.76 -1.27 21.11
CA GLY A 170 -13.42 -1.83 19.93
C GLY A 170 -12.61 -2.88 19.16
N ILE A 171 -11.28 -2.76 19.14
CA ILE A 171 -10.38 -3.76 18.56
C ILE A 171 -10.36 -5.02 19.44
N VAL A 172 -10.23 -4.85 20.76
CA VAL A 172 -10.21 -5.96 21.72
C VAL A 172 -11.53 -6.74 21.69
N ASP A 173 -12.65 -6.02 21.57
CA ASP A 173 -13.99 -6.61 21.46
C ASP A 173 -14.28 -7.18 20.06
N GLY A 174 -13.38 -6.99 19.08
CA GLY A 174 -13.55 -7.44 17.70
C GLY A 174 -14.67 -6.75 16.92
N THR A 175 -15.29 -5.71 17.50
CA THR A 175 -16.40 -4.97 16.88
C THR A 175 -15.88 -3.92 15.87
N LEU A 176 -14.65 -3.43 16.07
CA LEU A 176 -13.99 -2.45 15.22
C LEU A 176 -12.67 -3.04 14.72
N ALA A 177 -12.70 -3.64 13.53
CA ALA A 177 -11.48 -3.86 12.75
C ALA A 177 -11.21 -2.63 11.88
N ALA A 178 -9.93 -2.24 11.75
CA ALA A 178 -9.56 -1.44 10.59
C ALA A 178 -9.91 -2.28 9.35
N PRO A 179 -10.72 -1.76 8.41
CA PRO A 179 -11.00 -2.50 7.18
C PRO A 179 -9.67 -2.82 6.52
N TRP A 180 -9.53 -4.07 6.07
CA TRP A 180 -8.31 -4.45 5.36
C TRP A 180 -8.16 -3.55 4.15
N LYS A 181 -6.90 -3.16 3.87
CA LYS A 181 -6.57 -2.30 2.73
C LYS A 181 -7.18 -2.84 1.43
N ASP A 182 -7.24 -4.16 1.31
CA ASP A 182 -7.78 -4.86 0.15
C ASP A 182 -9.31 -4.80 0.09
N GLU A 183 -10.02 -4.87 1.23
CA GLU A 183 -11.48 -4.70 1.29
C GLU A 183 -11.92 -3.26 0.95
N GLU A 184 -11.16 -2.26 1.41
CA GLU A 184 -11.37 -0.87 1.01
C GLU A 184 -11.08 -0.67 -0.48
N TRP A 185 -9.98 -1.23 -0.97
CA TRP A 185 -9.62 -1.17 -2.37
C TRP A 185 -10.68 -1.83 -3.26
N GLU A 186 -11.15 -3.03 -2.91
CA GLU A 186 -12.22 -3.74 -3.61
C GLU A 186 -13.54 -2.97 -3.57
N ARG A 187 -13.86 -2.30 -2.46
CA ARG A 187 -15.07 -1.47 -2.36
C ARG A 187 -14.99 -0.23 -3.24
N GLU A 188 -13.83 0.42 -3.31
CA GLU A 188 -13.57 1.59 -4.15
C GLU A 188 -13.41 1.24 -5.64
N HIS A 189 -12.92 0.03 -5.93
CA HIS A 189 -12.64 -0.46 -7.29
C HIS A 189 -13.62 -1.55 -7.73
N ARG A 190 -14.75 -1.69 -7.04
CA ARG A 190 -15.90 -2.42 -7.56
C ARG A 190 -16.27 -1.74 -8.88
N LEU A 191 -15.96 -2.42 -9.98
CA LEU A 191 -16.28 -1.96 -11.32
C LEU A 191 -17.81 -1.90 -11.41
N ASP A 192 -18.38 -0.73 -11.17
CA ASP A 192 -19.80 -0.50 -11.44
C ASP A 192 -20.05 -0.81 -12.91
N GLU A 193 -20.79 -1.89 -13.18
CA GLU A 193 -21.21 -2.29 -14.53
C GLU A 193 -22.03 -1.17 -15.22
N ASN A 194 -22.50 -0.18 -14.45
CA ASN A 194 -23.24 0.98 -14.94
C ASN A 194 -22.35 2.08 -15.56
N ASP A 195 -21.04 2.13 -15.28
CA ASP A 195 -20.15 3.15 -15.85
C ASP A 195 -19.80 2.89 -17.33
N ALA A 196 -20.29 1.78 -17.90
CA ALA A 196 -20.26 1.53 -19.34
C ALA A 196 -21.35 2.30 -20.11
N SER A 197 -22.35 2.89 -19.44
CA SER A 197 -23.46 3.61 -20.11
C SER A 197 -23.42 5.14 -19.98
N THR A 198 -22.48 5.70 -19.22
CA THR A 198 -22.26 7.16 -19.13
C THR A 198 -20.86 7.55 -19.57
N SER A 199 -20.66 7.63 -20.88
CA SER A 199 -19.58 8.43 -21.47
C SER A 199 -19.82 9.92 -21.16
N SER A 200 -19.42 10.37 -19.97
CA SER A 200 -19.21 11.78 -19.66
C SER A 200 -17.75 11.99 -19.26
N PRO A 201 -17.03 12.93 -19.91
CA PRO A 201 -15.61 13.09 -19.69
C PRO A 201 -15.36 13.74 -18.34
N ALA A 202 -15.09 12.94 -17.31
CA ALA A 202 -14.58 13.42 -16.05
C ALA A 202 -13.16 13.98 -16.26
N LYS A 203 -13.08 15.31 -16.21
CA LYS A 203 -11.88 16.17 -16.16
C LYS A 203 -10.56 15.44 -15.87
N ALA A 204 -9.90 14.96 -16.93
CA ALA A 204 -8.48 14.67 -16.91
C ALA A 204 -7.71 15.99 -16.71
N ARG A 205 -6.95 16.08 -15.62
CA ARG A 205 -5.95 17.14 -15.42
C ARG A 205 -4.99 17.09 -16.61
N LYS A 206 -4.88 18.20 -17.32
CA LYS A 206 -3.95 18.39 -18.45
C LYS A 206 -2.51 18.28 -17.94
N THR A 207 -1.89 17.13 -18.15
CA THR A 207 -0.44 17.00 -18.32
C THR A 207 -0.21 16.52 -19.74
N GLY A 208 0.45 17.35 -20.55
CA GLY A 208 0.52 17.25 -22.01
C GLY A 208 1.42 16.15 -22.55
N ALA A 209 1.18 14.89 -22.17
CA ALA A 209 1.64 13.75 -22.95
C ALA A 209 0.53 13.39 -23.94
N LYS A 210 0.87 13.23 -25.23
CA LYS A 210 -0.03 12.72 -26.26
C LYS A 210 -0.44 11.28 -25.90
N THR A 211 -1.47 11.12 -25.08
CA THR A 211 -2.09 9.84 -24.80
C THR A 211 -2.92 9.44 -26.03
N VAL A 212 -2.35 8.57 -26.86
CA VAL A 212 -3.10 7.80 -27.85
C VAL A 212 -4.21 7.07 -27.10
N ASN A 213 -5.42 7.09 -27.65
CA ASN A 213 -6.62 6.59 -26.99
C ASN A 213 -6.42 5.14 -26.50
N PRO A 214 -6.81 4.80 -25.26
CA PRO A 214 -6.68 3.47 -24.67
C PRO A 214 -7.56 2.40 -25.35
N ALA A 215 -8.10 2.64 -26.55
CA ALA A 215 -8.79 1.67 -27.39
C ALA A 215 -7.97 1.21 -28.61
N ASP A 216 -6.89 1.93 -28.97
CA ASP A 216 -6.26 1.76 -30.29
C ASP A 216 -5.07 0.77 -30.33
N ILE A 217 -4.47 0.44 -29.18
CA ILE A 217 -3.43 -0.60 -29.11
C ILE A 217 -4.10 -1.94 -29.33
N ARG A 218 -3.62 -2.68 -30.33
CA ARG A 218 -4.12 -4.02 -30.66
C ARG A 218 -3.29 -5.06 -29.93
N ILE A 219 -3.84 -6.25 -29.71
CA ILE A 219 -3.07 -7.39 -29.16
C ILE A 219 -1.81 -7.65 -29.97
N TYR A 220 -1.88 -7.44 -31.29
CA TYR A 220 -0.76 -7.55 -32.19
C TYR A 220 0.44 -6.66 -31.82
N ASP A 221 0.18 -5.42 -31.37
CA ASP A 221 1.26 -4.49 -31.03
C ASP A 221 2.02 -5.01 -29.79
N LEU A 222 1.32 -5.58 -28.81
CA LEU A 222 1.96 -6.22 -27.65
C LEU A 222 2.77 -7.46 -28.03
N ALA A 223 2.30 -8.25 -28.99
CA ALA A 223 3.05 -9.39 -29.51
C ALA A 223 4.30 -8.95 -30.29
N LYS A 224 4.20 -7.91 -31.12
CA LYS A 224 5.33 -7.34 -31.86
C LYS A 224 6.43 -6.83 -30.93
N HIS A 225 6.04 -6.25 -29.80
CA HIS A 225 6.97 -5.74 -28.79
C HIS A 225 7.43 -6.79 -27.78
N SER A 226 7.17 -8.09 -28.02
CA SER A 226 7.56 -9.21 -27.14
C SER A 226 7.01 -9.11 -25.72
N VAL A 227 5.95 -8.32 -25.51
CA VAL A 227 5.21 -8.22 -24.24
C VAL A 227 4.38 -9.49 -24.03
N ILE A 228 3.85 -10.06 -25.10
CA ILE A 228 3.23 -11.40 -25.12
C ILE A 228 4.11 -12.29 -26.00
N ARG A 229 4.45 -13.48 -25.52
CA ARG A 229 5.29 -14.48 -26.19
C ARG A 229 4.50 -15.78 -26.39
N VAL A 230 4.95 -16.59 -27.34
CA VAL A 230 4.44 -17.97 -27.50
C VAL A 230 4.76 -18.76 -26.24
N GLY A 231 3.78 -19.49 -25.70
CA GLY A 231 3.89 -20.25 -24.45
C GLY A 231 3.43 -19.51 -23.19
N ASP A 232 3.09 -18.22 -23.29
CA ASP A 232 2.47 -17.46 -22.21
C ASP A 232 1.03 -17.94 -21.95
N ILE A 233 0.59 -17.87 -20.69
CA ILE A 233 -0.79 -18.15 -20.28
C ILE A 233 -1.51 -16.85 -19.99
N LEU A 234 -2.64 -16.63 -20.66
CA LEU A 234 -3.59 -15.58 -20.38
C LEU A 234 -4.68 -16.15 -19.47
N SER A 235 -4.70 -15.72 -18.22
CA SER A 235 -5.77 -16.07 -17.30
C SER A 235 -6.88 -15.03 -17.37
N TYR A 236 -8.09 -15.49 -17.66
CA TYR A 236 -9.31 -14.71 -17.65
C TYR A 236 -10.07 -14.96 -16.36
N LYS A 237 -10.47 -13.89 -15.66
CA LYS A 237 -11.32 -13.98 -14.47
C LYS A 237 -12.35 -12.85 -14.48
N ARG A 238 -13.63 -13.20 -14.64
CA ARG A 238 -14.73 -12.23 -14.59
C ARG A 238 -15.87 -12.71 -13.72
N ASN A 239 -16.33 -11.84 -12.83
CA ASN A 239 -17.56 -12.03 -12.08
C ASN A 239 -18.72 -11.33 -12.80
N PHE A 240 -19.79 -12.07 -13.05
CA PHE A 240 -21.05 -11.58 -13.60
C PHE A 240 -22.07 -11.45 -12.48
N THR A 241 -22.20 -10.25 -11.91
CA THR A 241 -23.05 -10.01 -10.73
C THR A 241 -24.53 -10.32 -10.99
N VAL A 242 -24.99 -10.07 -12.23
CA VAL A 242 -26.38 -10.32 -12.67
C VAL A 242 -26.72 -11.81 -12.68
N LEU A 243 -25.73 -12.68 -12.87
CA LEU A 243 -25.91 -14.13 -12.93
C LEU A 243 -25.38 -14.86 -11.70
N ASP A 244 -24.66 -14.15 -10.82
CA ASP A 244 -23.90 -14.72 -9.69
C ASP A 244 -22.94 -15.84 -10.12
N ILE A 245 -22.31 -15.67 -11.29
CA ILE A 245 -21.36 -16.63 -11.86
C ILE A 245 -20.01 -15.96 -12.00
N THR A 246 -18.97 -16.61 -11.49
CA THR A 246 -17.59 -16.25 -11.78
C THR A 246 -17.03 -17.21 -12.83
N VAL A 247 -16.62 -16.67 -13.97
CA VAL A 247 -15.96 -17.43 -15.04
C VAL A 247 -14.47 -17.21 -14.92
N GLU A 248 -13.75 -18.29 -14.66
CA GLU A 248 -12.28 -18.32 -14.62
C GLU A 248 -11.79 -19.31 -15.68
N LYS A 249 -10.88 -18.86 -16.56
CA LYS A 249 -10.38 -19.70 -17.65
C LYS A 249 -8.95 -19.33 -18.03
N ASP A 250 -8.10 -20.34 -18.15
CA ASP A 250 -6.72 -20.19 -18.57
C ASP A 250 -6.59 -20.49 -20.08
N VAL A 251 -5.84 -19.64 -20.79
CA VAL A 251 -5.68 -19.67 -22.25
C VAL A 251 -4.21 -19.64 -22.62
N MET A 252 -3.75 -20.53 -23.47
CA MET A 252 -2.34 -20.57 -23.87
C MET A 252 -2.13 -19.90 -25.22
N VAL A 253 -1.07 -19.10 -25.34
CA VAL A 253 -0.64 -18.53 -26.62
C VAL A 253 0.15 -19.57 -27.40
N HIS A 254 -0.41 -20.08 -28.50
CA HIS A 254 0.21 -21.15 -29.30
C HIS A 254 1.07 -20.62 -30.44
N ALA A 255 0.55 -19.65 -31.19
CA ALA A 255 1.28 -19.07 -32.32
C ALA A 255 0.94 -17.59 -32.50
N ILE A 256 1.93 -16.81 -32.94
CA ILE A 256 1.77 -15.40 -33.29
C ILE A 256 1.89 -15.30 -34.81
N ASN A 257 0.79 -14.99 -35.52
CA ASN A 257 0.82 -14.79 -36.95
C ASN A 257 1.13 -13.32 -37.28
N THR A 258 2.38 -13.08 -37.70
CA THR A 258 2.88 -11.73 -38.05
C THR A 258 2.28 -11.16 -39.33
N GLN A 259 1.84 -12.01 -40.26
CA GLN A 259 1.24 -11.58 -41.52
C GLN A 259 -0.25 -11.25 -41.38
N GLY A 260 -0.99 -12.09 -40.63
CA GLY A 260 -2.42 -11.91 -40.36
C GLY A 260 -2.74 -10.90 -39.26
N ARG A 261 -1.72 -10.41 -38.54
CA ARG A 261 -1.86 -9.61 -37.31
C ARG A 261 -2.80 -10.28 -36.30
N SER A 262 -2.76 -11.61 -36.23
CA SER A 262 -3.60 -12.44 -35.37
C SER A 262 -2.75 -13.26 -34.40
N LEU A 263 -3.34 -13.56 -33.25
CA LEU A 263 -2.80 -14.47 -32.25
C LEU A 263 -3.63 -15.74 -32.28
N THR A 264 -2.99 -16.90 -32.41
CA THR A 264 -3.65 -18.19 -32.27
C THR A 264 -3.50 -18.64 -30.82
N VAL A 265 -4.64 -18.78 -30.14
CA VAL A 265 -4.70 -19.20 -28.74
C VAL A 265 -5.37 -20.56 -28.63
N LEU A 266 -4.92 -21.35 -27.66
CA LEU A 266 -5.43 -22.67 -27.33
C LEU A 266 -6.26 -22.60 -26.05
N LEU A 267 -7.49 -23.10 -26.12
CA LEU A 267 -8.43 -23.20 -25.01
C LEU A 267 -9.00 -24.61 -24.93
N GLU A 268 -9.38 -25.04 -23.73
CA GLU A 268 -10.19 -26.23 -23.54
C GLU A 268 -11.68 -25.90 -23.68
N SER A 269 -12.45 -26.80 -24.29
CA SER A 269 -13.91 -26.66 -24.38
C SER A 269 -14.56 -27.01 -23.03
N GLY A 270 -15.55 -26.23 -22.58
CA GLY A 270 -16.28 -26.49 -21.32
C GLY A 270 -15.89 -25.56 -20.16
N THR A 271 -16.25 -26.00 -18.95
CA THR A 271 -16.20 -25.22 -17.71
C THR A 271 -14.90 -25.37 -16.91
N THR A 272 -13.91 -26.08 -17.46
CA THR A 272 -12.61 -26.28 -16.83
C THR A 272 -11.87 -24.95 -16.74
N GLN A 273 -11.40 -24.65 -15.52
CA GLN A 273 -10.72 -23.41 -15.21
C GLN A 273 -9.26 -23.42 -15.71
N HIS A 274 -8.58 -24.55 -15.50
CA HIS A 274 -7.14 -24.68 -15.73
C HIS A 274 -6.86 -25.45 -17.00
N LEU A 275 -5.79 -25.06 -17.69
CA LEU A 275 -5.27 -25.83 -18.81
C LEU A 275 -4.71 -27.17 -18.31
N PRO A 276 -4.82 -28.24 -19.10
CA PRO A 276 -4.27 -29.53 -18.73
C PRO A 276 -2.77 -29.49 -18.40
N PRO A 277 -2.30 -30.25 -17.39
CA PRO A 277 -0.91 -30.23 -16.94
C PRO A 277 0.13 -30.52 -18.02
N TYR A 278 -0.23 -31.30 -19.05
CA TYR A 278 0.67 -31.64 -20.16
C TYR A 278 1.04 -30.44 -21.05
N LEU A 279 0.28 -29.35 -21.00
CA LEU A 279 0.57 -28.10 -21.72
C LEU A 279 1.28 -27.07 -20.85
N LEU A 280 1.35 -27.33 -19.55
CA LEU A 280 2.05 -26.48 -18.60
C LEU A 280 3.54 -26.81 -18.58
N MET A 281 4.06 -27.51 -19.59
CA MET A 281 5.48 -27.78 -19.79
C MET A 281 6.12 -26.77 -20.78
N PRO A 282 7.44 -26.52 -20.71
CA PRO A 282 8.12 -25.55 -21.57
C PRO A 282 7.97 -25.83 -23.08
N ASP A 283 7.88 -27.12 -23.45
CA ASP A 283 7.67 -27.59 -24.81
C ASP A 283 6.42 -28.49 -24.88
N PRO A 284 5.21 -27.91 -25.00
CA PRO A 284 4.00 -28.70 -25.03
C PRO A 284 3.89 -29.48 -26.36
N PRO A 285 3.51 -30.77 -26.35
CA PRO A 285 3.19 -31.50 -27.57
C PRO A 285 1.97 -30.91 -28.28
N ASP A 286 1.84 -31.17 -29.59
CA ASP A 286 0.72 -30.67 -30.42
C ASP A 286 -0.65 -30.98 -29.77
N ALA A 287 -1.54 -29.99 -29.82
CA ALA A 287 -2.83 -30.03 -29.14
C ALA A 287 -3.67 -31.23 -29.60
N VAL A 288 -4.00 -32.13 -28.67
CA VAL A 288 -4.95 -33.23 -28.87
C VAL A 288 -6.34 -32.78 -28.39
N ALA A 289 -7.40 -33.19 -29.09
CA ALA A 289 -8.79 -32.93 -28.69
C ALA A 289 -9.03 -33.29 -27.21
N PRO A 290 -9.78 -32.49 -26.41
CA PRO A 290 -10.85 -31.56 -26.79
C PRO A 290 -10.43 -30.07 -26.91
N MET A 291 -9.14 -29.80 -27.12
CA MET A 291 -8.63 -28.44 -27.27
C MET A 291 -9.13 -27.77 -28.56
N GLN A 292 -9.55 -26.52 -28.44
CA GLN A 292 -9.95 -25.68 -29.56
C GLN A 292 -8.94 -24.54 -29.74
N SER A 293 -8.41 -24.42 -30.95
CA SER A 293 -7.61 -23.27 -31.37
C SER A 293 -8.53 -22.18 -31.92
N MET A 294 -8.31 -20.93 -31.52
CA MET A 294 -9.01 -19.77 -32.08
C MET A 294 -8.02 -18.67 -32.47
N ASP A 295 -8.27 -18.03 -33.61
CA ASP A 295 -7.50 -16.87 -34.07
C ASP A 295 -8.18 -15.58 -33.59
N ILE A 296 -7.44 -14.79 -32.81
CA ILE A 296 -7.91 -13.51 -32.27
C ILE A 296 -7.12 -12.35 -32.87
N THR A 297 -7.81 -11.25 -33.18
CA THR A 297 -7.19 -9.98 -33.57
C THR A 297 -7.45 -8.87 -32.55
N SER A 298 -8.41 -9.06 -31.64
CA SER A 298 -8.77 -8.11 -30.59
C SER A 298 -9.07 -8.82 -29.25
N PRO A 299 -8.86 -8.14 -28.10
CA PRO A 299 -9.13 -8.74 -26.79
C PRO A 299 -10.62 -8.98 -26.55
N SER A 300 -11.50 -8.17 -27.13
CA SER A 300 -12.94 -8.40 -27.07
C SER A 300 -13.35 -9.69 -27.79
N MET A 301 -12.65 -10.07 -28.88
CA MET A 301 -12.89 -11.36 -29.54
C MET A 301 -12.36 -12.53 -28.69
N LEU A 302 -11.24 -12.34 -27.98
CA LEU A 302 -10.75 -13.32 -27.02
C LEU A 302 -11.76 -13.55 -25.88
N GLU A 303 -12.25 -12.49 -25.26
CA GLU A 303 -13.26 -12.57 -24.20
C GLU A 303 -14.55 -13.25 -24.72
N THR A 304 -15.03 -12.84 -25.90
CA THR A 304 -16.24 -13.43 -26.50
C THR A 304 -16.03 -14.92 -26.77
N GLY A 305 -14.88 -15.32 -27.31
CA GLY A 305 -14.54 -16.72 -27.56
C GLY A 305 -14.43 -17.56 -26.29
N ILE A 306 -13.81 -17.01 -25.23
CA ILE A 306 -13.75 -17.66 -23.91
C ILE A 306 -15.15 -17.94 -23.38
N LEU A 307 -16.05 -16.95 -23.44
CA LEU A 307 -17.42 -17.06 -22.95
C LEU A 307 -18.30 -17.96 -23.82
N ASP A 308 -18.07 -17.99 -25.14
CA ASP A 308 -18.75 -18.91 -26.05
C ASP A 308 -18.37 -20.37 -25.77
N LEU A 309 -17.09 -20.63 -25.47
CA LEU A 309 -16.61 -21.97 -25.14
C LEU A 309 -16.97 -22.44 -23.73
N ASP A 310 -17.13 -21.52 -22.79
CA ASP A 310 -17.61 -21.82 -21.44
C ASP A 310 -19.12 -22.09 -21.42
N GLY A 311 -19.89 -21.42 -22.28
CA GLY A 311 -21.32 -21.69 -22.49
C GLY A 311 -22.26 -21.26 -21.37
N ARG A 312 -21.76 -20.86 -20.19
CA ARG A 312 -22.58 -20.42 -19.05
C ARG A 312 -23.17 -19.02 -19.21
N VAL A 313 -22.58 -18.18 -20.07
CA VAL A 313 -23.00 -16.77 -20.26
C VAL A 313 -23.48 -16.53 -21.68
N GLU A 314 -24.78 -16.33 -21.83
CA GLU A 314 -25.42 -15.96 -23.10
C GLU A 314 -24.88 -14.64 -23.65
N ARG A 315 -24.73 -14.55 -24.97
CA ARG A 315 -24.18 -13.36 -25.65
C ARG A 315 -24.94 -12.06 -25.34
N ALA A 316 -26.24 -12.13 -25.10
CA ALA A 316 -27.08 -10.98 -24.77
C ALA A 316 -26.82 -10.40 -23.37
N LYS A 317 -26.29 -11.23 -22.45
CA LYS A 317 -26.01 -10.84 -21.06
C LYS A 317 -24.55 -10.47 -20.83
N ARG A 318 -23.75 -10.40 -21.91
CA ARG A 318 -22.34 -10.04 -21.83
C ARG A 318 -22.23 -8.52 -21.74
N PRO A 319 -21.65 -7.98 -20.65
CA PRO A 319 -21.40 -6.56 -20.53
C PRO A 319 -20.36 -6.10 -21.56
N ASN A 320 -20.54 -4.91 -22.13
CA ASN A 320 -19.58 -4.25 -23.02
C ASN A 320 -18.40 -3.66 -22.23
N GLY A 321 -17.72 -4.51 -21.47
CA GLY A 321 -16.59 -4.14 -20.62
C GLY A 321 -15.28 -4.02 -21.39
N ASN A 322 -14.30 -3.38 -20.73
CA ASN A 322 -12.95 -3.31 -21.26
C ASN A 322 -12.19 -4.64 -21.00
N ALA A 323 -12.17 -5.51 -22.01
CA ALA A 323 -11.49 -6.81 -22.00
C ALA A 323 -10.00 -6.75 -21.59
N TRP A 324 -9.35 -5.58 -21.74
CA TRP A 324 -7.95 -5.39 -21.33
C TRP A 324 -7.72 -5.52 -19.83
N LYS A 325 -8.72 -5.23 -18.99
CA LYS A 325 -8.58 -5.23 -17.52
C LYS A 325 -8.70 -6.60 -16.88
N ILE A 326 -9.23 -7.57 -17.62
CA ILE A 326 -9.76 -8.85 -17.08
C ILE A 326 -8.81 -10.02 -17.39
N LEU A 327 -7.79 -9.76 -18.21
CA LEU A 327 -6.81 -10.74 -18.66
C LEU A 327 -5.47 -10.48 -17.97
N THR A 328 -4.93 -11.50 -17.32
CA THR A 328 -3.62 -11.49 -16.65
C THR A 328 -2.66 -12.40 -17.37
N VAL A 329 -1.44 -11.91 -17.64
CA VAL A 329 -0.39 -12.66 -18.32
C VAL A 329 0.48 -13.38 -17.30
N TYR A 330 0.66 -14.68 -17.50
CA TYR A 330 1.56 -15.55 -16.75
C TYR A 330 2.67 -16.05 -17.66
N ARG A 331 3.92 -15.90 -17.23
CA ARG A 331 5.11 -16.24 -18.01
C ARG A 331 6.05 -17.15 -17.21
N TRP A 332 6.80 -17.98 -17.92
CA TRP A 332 7.88 -18.78 -17.36
C TRP A 332 8.99 -17.90 -16.77
N ARG A 333 9.48 -18.28 -15.58
CA ARG A 333 10.66 -17.63 -14.99
C ARG A 333 11.90 -17.98 -15.82
N GLU A 334 12.69 -16.98 -16.16
CA GLU A 334 13.95 -17.19 -16.89
C GLU A 334 15.00 -17.92 -16.02
N ASP A 335 14.84 -17.88 -14.69
CA ASP A 335 15.78 -18.43 -13.71
C ASP A 335 15.65 -19.95 -13.47
N GLY A 336 14.68 -20.63 -14.10
CA GLY A 336 14.52 -22.09 -14.04
C GLY A 336 14.09 -22.68 -12.68
N VAL A 337 13.86 -21.85 -11.65
CA VAL A 337 13.35 -22.28 -10.35
C VAL A 337 11.82 -22.41 -10.42
N SER A 338 11.33 -23.56 -10.88
CA SER A 338 9.91 -23.89 -10.83
C SER A 338 9.52 -24.31 -9.42
N SER A 339 8.70 -23.50 -8.74
CA SER A 339 7.81 -24.05 -7.73
C SER A 339 6.68 -24.77 -8.48
N MET A 340 6.62 -26.09 -8.39
CA MET A 340 5.54 -26.89 -8.99
C MET A 340 4.23 -26.82 -8.18
N ASP A 341 4.21 -26.05 -7.10
CA ASP A 341 3.04 -25.96 -6.20
C ASP A 341 1.89 -25.12 -6.78
N ASP A 342 2.13 -24.37 -7.87
CA ASP A 342 1.08 -23.61 -8.55
C ASP A 342 0.44 -24.40 -9.70
N ASN A 343 -0.90 -24.40 -9.74
CA ASN A 343 -1.75 -24.99 -10.81
C ASN A 343 -1.47 -24.46 -12.24
N ARG A 344 -0.46 -23.60 -12.41
CA ARG A 344 -0.03 -22.99 -13.68
C ARG A 344 1.41 -23.34 -14.08
N GLY A 345 1.99 -24.34 -13.41
CA GLY A 345 3.26 -24.96 -13.78
C GLY A 345 4.51 -24.17 -13.36
N GLY A 346 4.42 -23.27 -12.38
CA GLY A 346 5.56 -22.44 -11.95
C GLY A 346 5.77 -21.16 -12.77
N ARG A 347 4.77 -20.75 -13.58
CA ARG A 347 4.73 -19.43 -14.23
C ARG A 347 4.37 -18.34 -13.23
N GLU A 348 5.03 -17.18 -13.32
CA GLU A 348 4.76 -16.03 -12.46
C GLU A 348 3.78 -15.04 -13.12
N SER A 349 3.02 -14.31 -12.30
CA SER A 349 2.11 -13.27 -12.77
C SER A 349 2.91 -12.04 -13.21
N HIS A 350 3.01 -11.84 -14.52
CA HIS A 350 3.70 -10.70 -15.12
C HIS A 350 2.82 -9.42 -15.10
N GLY A 351 1.50 -9.56 -14.90
CA GLY A 351 0.56 -8.45 -14.73
C GLY A 351 -0.65 -8.50 -15.67
N THR A 352 -1.60 -7.60 -15.47
CA THR A 352 -2.78 -7.51 -16.35
C THR A 352 -2.43 -6.85 -17.68
N LEU A 353 -3.10 -7.26 -18.76
CA LEU A 353 -2.90 -6.67 -20.09
C LEU A 353 -3.10 -5.14 -20.09
N HIS A 354 -3.95 -4.63 -19.20
CA HIS A 354 -4.14 -3.20 -18.98
C HIS A 354 -2.87 -2.50 -18.49
N TYR A 355 -2.17 -3.07 -17.51
CA TYR A 355 -0.93 -2.48 -16.99
C TYR A 355 0.23 -2.65 -17.96
N LEU A 356 0.34 -3.81 -18.62
CA LEU A 356 1.39 -4.10 -19.60
C LEU A 356 1.30 -3.21 -20.84
N ARG A 357 0.09 -2.79 -21.19
CA ARG A 357 -0.12 -1.76 -22.20
C ARG A 357 0.39 -0.39 -21.75
N ASN A 358 0.13 -0.01 -20.50
CA ASN A 358 0.46 1.32 -19.98
C ASN A 358 1.96 1.48 -19.74
N SER A 359 2.68 0.44 -19.31
CA SER A 359 4.14 0.47 -19.16
C SER A 359 4.87 0.68 -20.50
N HIS A 360 4.24 0.31 -21.62
CA HIS A 360 4.80 0.57 -22.94
C HIS A 360 4.77 2.06 -23.34
N PHE A 361 3.96 2.89 -22.67
CA PHE A 361 3.95 4.34 -22.91
C PHE A 361 5.01 5.10 -22.10
N SER A 362 5.61 4.50 -21.06
CA SER A 362 6.60 5.18 -20.23
C SER A 362 8.04 5.08 -20.76
N ASP A 363 8.30 4.17 -21.72
CA ASP A 363 9.62 3.95 -22.31
C ASP A 363 9.81 4.61 -23.69
N ALA A 364 8.81 5.36 -24.17
CA ALA A 364 8.88 6.18 -25.39
C ALA A 364 8.68 7.66 -25.05
#